data_AF-A0A286UTF3-F1
#
_entry.id   AF-A0A286UTF3-F1
#
_cell.length_a   1.000
_cell.length_b   1.000
_cell.length_c   1.000
_cell.angle_alpha   90.00
_cell.angle_beta   90.00
_cell.angle_gamma   90.00
#
_symmetry.space_group_name_H-M   'P 1'
#
loop_
_entity.id
_entity.type
_entity.pdbx_description
1 polymer ?
#
loop_
_entity_poly.entity_id
_entity_poly.type
_entity_poly.pdbx_seq_one_letter_code
_entity_poly.pdbx_strand_id
1 'polypeptide(L)'
;MSSSSWSEAASTELKRREEDRRSGHKPVEGAYSSLISLKAYVHVEHKQVTHDGESTHEDRTRTYLEAFKKEIKYYHLPYDKALVNKSVKNYFAASWVREGYEGRYWVASRGPSERSLYNLLSMLLSDEDRPAEMNNSYPMRTIVQLNGYDGTADDTVFYLPKEGAKELVKPKRTGTEIYMEVVSQTTMDDMDCIESKVILAQGEKKVNITHLLLNTWKDGEAPDDIKKLIRFIEYVHQINKGEDGQDVPALVHCQAGIGRTGTFIAASSLIRNPCLGSQSTPLSYKSEFESNTLYEKNYGRWVYEIDFLREQRAGMVLSQKQEEFVASVDEELQKRR
;
A
#
# COMPACT_ATOMS: atom_id res chain seq x y z
N MET A 1 -22.62 17.30 -27.75
CA MET A 1 -22.74 15.93 -28.31
C MET A 1 -21.32 15.45 -28.57
N SER A 2 -20.73 14.43 -27.93
CA SER A 2 -21.26 13.25 -27.27
C SER A 2 -20.48 12.93 -25.98
N SER A 3 -21.17 12.95 -24.83
CA SER A 3 -20.67 12.44 -23.54
C SER A 3 -20.80 10.90 -23.41
N SER A 4 -20.92 10.19 -24.54
CA SER A 4 -21.33 8.78 -24.59
C SER A 4 -20.19 7.78 -24.85
N SER A 5 -18.96 8.20 -25.17
CA SER A 5 -17.89 7.23 -25.47
C SER A 5 -17.16 6.68 -24.24
N TRP A 6 -17.10 7.44 -23.14
CA TRP A 6 -16.30 7.07 -21.96
C TRP A 6 -17.01 6.10 -21.02
N SER A 7 -18.29 6.34 -20.73
CA SER A 7 -19.11 5.41 -19.95
C SER A 7 -19.23 4.04 -20.62
N GLU A 8 -19.25 4.04 -21.96
CA GLU A 8 -19.36 2.84 -22.78
C GLU A 8 -18.04 2.07 -22.85
N ALA A 9 -16.90 2.78 -22.94
CA ALA A 9 -15.56 2.17 -22.85
C ALA A 9 -15.28 1.58 -21.46
N ALA A 10 -15.61 2.30 -20.39
CA ALA A 10 -15.47 1.82 -19.01
C ALA A 10 -16.36 0.60 -18.75
N SER A 11 -17.63 0.64 -19.19
CA SER A 11 -18.55 -0.50 -19.06
C SER A 11 -18.07 -1.72 -19.84
N THR A 12 -17.50 -1.53 -21.03
CA THR A 12 -16.93 -2.60 -21.86
C THR A 12 -15.73 -3.26 -21.19
N GLU A 13 -14.78 -2.49 -20.67
CA GLU A 13 -13.60 -3.04 -19.99
C GLU A 13 -13.97 -3.72 -18.66
N LEU A 14 -14.92 -3.17 -17.89
CA LEU A 14 -15.42 -3.80 -16.68
C LEU A 14 -16.12 -5.14 -16.96
N LYS A 15 -16.91 -5.24 -18.04
CA LYS A 15 -17.52 -6.49 -18.49
C LYS A 15 -16.48 -7.53 -18.88
N ARG A 16 -15.46 -7.12 -19.64
CA ARG A 16 -14.34 -7.99 -20.03
C ARG A 16 -13.61 -8.55 -18.80
N ARG A 17 -13.31 -7.69 -17.81
CA ARG A 17 -12.67 -8.08 -16.54
C ARG A 17 -13.51 -9.07 -15.72
N GLU A 18 -14.83 -8.91 -15.70
CA GLU A 18 -15.74 -9.82 -14.99
C GLU A 18 -15.91 -11.17 -15.71
N GLU A 19 -15.86 -11.21 -17.04
CA GLU A 19 -15.83 -12.44 -17.84
C GLU A 19 -14.53 -13.24 -17.63
N ASP A 20 -13.39 -12.55 -17.58
CA ASP A 20 -12.09 -13.14 -17.25
C ASP A 20 -12.10 -13.76 -15.84
N ARG A 21 -12.74 -13.09 -14.87
CA ARG A 21 -12.87 -13.57 -13.49
C ARG A 21 -13.78 -14.80 -13.36
N ARG A 22 -14.85 -14.87 -14.15
CA ARG A 22 -15.85 -15.97 -14.12
C ARG A 22 -15.42 -17.22 -14.86
N SER A 23 -14.61 -17.09 -15.90
CA SER A 23 -14.21 -18.21 -16.76
C SER A 23 -13.16 -19.14 -16.14
N GLY A 24 -12.62 -18.81 -14.95
CA GLY A 24 -11.56 -19.58 -14.30
C GLY A 24 -10.27 -19.67 -15.13
N HIS A 25 -10.19 -18.93 -16.24
CA HIS A 25 -8.97 -18.80 -17.02
C HIS A 25 -7.96 -18.03 -16.19
N LYS A 26 -6.81 -18.65 -15.95
CA LYS A 26 -5.62 -17.90 -15.54
C LYS A 26 -5.40 -16.83 -16.62
N PRO A 27 -5.25 -15.55 -16.27
CA PRO A 27 -5.21 -14.48 -17.24
C PRO A 27 -4.02 -14.71 -18.19
N VAL A 28 -4.33 -14.98 -19.47
CA VAL A 28 -3.37 -14.96 -20.57
C VAL A 28 -3.84 -13.87 -21.54
N GLU A 29 -3.50 -12.64 -21.17
CA GLU A 29 -3.02 -11.52 -21.98
C GLU A 29 -3.00 -10.30 -21.03
N GLY A 30 -1.82 -10.03 -20.48
CA GLY A 30 -1.62 -9.20 -19.28
C GLY A 30 -1.21 -10.01 -18.04
N ALA A 31 -0.47 -11.10 -18.23
CA ALA A 31 0.08 -11.88 -17.12
C ALA A 31 1.11 -11.04 -16.35
N TYR A 32 0.63 -10.34 -15.31
CA TYR A 32 1.36 -9.59 -14.31
C TYR A 32 2.59 -10.36 -13.80
N SER A 33 3.77 -10.05 -14.34
CA SER A 33 4.99 -10.70 -13.89
C SER A 33 5.68 -9.86 -12.81
N SER A 34 5.45 -10.27 -11.58
CA SER A 34 6.58 -10.39 -10.66
C SER A 34 6.46 -11.68 -9.92
N LEU A 35 7.44 -12.54 -10.13
CA LEU A 35 7.60 -13.77 -9.38
C LEU A 35 7.49 -13.43 -7.88
N ILE A 36 6.45 -13.96 -7.22
CA ILE A 36 6.46 -14.10 -5.76
C ILE A 36 7.37 -15.30 -5.51
N SER A 37 8.67 -15.07 -5.38
CA SER A 37 9.57 -16.10 -4.92
C SER A 37 9.38 -16.24 -3.43
N LEU A 38 8.88 -17.40 -3.01
CA LEU A 38 8.98 -17.82 -1.61
C LEU A 38 10.44 -17.82 -1.11
N LYS A 39 11.47 -17.58 -1.97
CA LYS A 39 12.88 -17.48 -1.60
C LYS A 39 13.19 -16.48 -0.49
N ALA A 40 12.51 -15.33 -0.41
CA ALA A 40 12.68 -14.40 0.72
C ALA A 40 12.29 -15.06 2.07
N TYR A 41 11.41 -16.07 2.04
CA TYR A 41 11.05 -16.88 3.21
C TYR A 41 11.97 -18.09 3.44
N VAL A 42 12.54 -18.66 2.37
CA VAL A 42 13.36 -19.89 2.43
C VAL A 42 14.78 -19.64 2.97
N HIS A 43 15.27 -18.40 3.02
CA HIS A 43 16.60 -18.08 3.58
C HIS A 43 16.67 -17.95 5.11
N VAL A 44 15.60 -18.30 5.84
CA VAL A 44 15.71 -18.54 7.28
C VAL A 44 16.45 -19.85 7.50
N GLU A 45 17.71 -19.72 7.90
CA GLU A 45 18.58 -20.76 8.48
C GLU A 45 19.22 -21.77 7.51
N HIS A 46 20.07 -21.27 6.61
CA HIS A 46 21.34 -21.99 6.34
C HIS A 46 22.43 -21.46 7.28
N LYS A 47 22.33 -21.77 8.58
CA LYS A 47 23.51 -21.95 9.41
C LYS A 47 23.47 -23.40 9.87
N GLN A 48 24.28 -24.25 9.25
CA GLN A 48 24.54 -25.61 9.72
C GLN A 48 25.01 -25.52 11.17
N VAL A 49 24.11 -25.81 12.11
CA VAL A 49 24.50 -26.25 13.44
C VAL A 49 24.24 -27.73 13.43
N THR A 50 25.32 -28.48 13.21
CA THR A 50 25.33 -29.93 13.40
C THR A 50 25.14 -30.20 14.89
N HIS A 51 23.97 -30.69 15.28
CA HIS A 51 23.92 -31.75 16.29
C HIS A 51 22.66 -32.60 16.18
N ASP A 52 22.95 -33.89 16.25
CA ASP A 52 22.11 -35.08 16.25
C ASP A 52 20.78 -34.95 17.01
N GLY A 53 19.69 -35.27 16.33
CA GLY A 53 18.36 -35.34 16.91
C GLY A 53 17.26 -35.21 15.85
N GLU A 54 16.83 -36.35 15.32
CA GLU A 54 15.82 -36.50 14.27
C GLU A 54 14.48 -35.82 14.62
N SER A 55 14.26 -34.64 14.05
CA SER A 55 12.95 -34.21 13.52
C SER A 55 13.23 -33.24 12.37
N THR A 56 12.90 -33.67 11.16
CA THR A 56 13.42 -33.10 9.91
C THR A 56 13.00 -31.64 9.74
N HIS A 57 13.99 -30.76 9.59
CA HIS A 57 13.89 -29.30 9.38
C HIS A 57 12.81 -28.83 8.38
N GLU A 58 12.40 -29.68 7.44
CA GLU A 58 11.33 -29.41 6.47
C GLU A 58 9.96 -29.21 7.14
N ASP A 59 9.66 -29.93 8.22
CA ASP A 59 8.36 -29.86 8.89
C ASP A 59 8.12 -28.51 9.58
N ARG A 60 9.17 -27.88 10.12
CA ARG A 60 9.06 -26.57 10.78
C ARG A 60 8.83 -25.44 9.78
N THR A 61 9.54 -25.45 8.65
CA THR A 61 9.37 -24.47 7.55
C THR A 61 7.98 -24.60 6.92
N ARG A 62 7.54 -25.85 6.70
CA ARG A 62 6.20 -26.14 6.21
C ARG A 62 5.12 -25.69 7.19
N THR A 63 5.26 -25.96 8.48
CA THR A 63 4.31 -25.52 9.52
C THR A 63 4.22 -24.00 9.60
N TYR A 64 5.35 -23.29 9.47
CA TYR A 64 5.38 -21.82 9.47
C TYR A 64 4.71 -21.23 8.23
N LEU A 65 5.00 -21.78 7.04
CA LEU A 65 4.33 -21.40 5.79
C LEU A 65 2.84 -21.75 5.79
N GLU A 66 2.44 -22.88 6.38
CA GLU A 66 1.04 -23.27 6.54
C GLU A 66 0.30 -22.35 7.53
N ALA A 67 0.96 -21.91 8.62
CA ALA A 67 0.41 -20.90 9.53
C ALA A 67 0.24 -19.54 8.83
N PHE A 68 1.22 -19.10 8.04
CA PHE A 68 1.13 -17.86 7.26
C PHE A 68 0.11 -17.94 6.11
N LYS A 69 -0.03 -19.10 5.45
CA LYS A 69 -1.06 -19.34 4.42
C LYS A 69 -2.48 -19.29 4.99
N LYS A 70 -2.65 -19.64 6.27
CA LYS A 70 -3.93 -19.50 6.98
C LYS A 70 -4.25 -18.03 7.31
N GLU A 71 -3.23 -17.19 7.54
CA GLU A 71 -3.38 -15.77 7.92
C GLU A 71 -3.35 -14.79 6.72
N ILE A 72 -2.76 -15.17 5.59
CA ILE A 72 -2.55 -14.31 4.42
C ILE A 72 -2.94 -15.06 3.15
N LYS A 73 -3.97 -14.55 2.45
CA LYS A 73 -4.33 -15.04 1.11
C LYS A 73 -3.18 -14.77 0.13
N TYR A 74 -2.87 -15.71 -0.74
CA TYR A 74 -1.68 -15.66 -1.62
C TYR A 74 -1.56 -14.37 -2.45
N TYR A 75 -2.70 -13.80 -2.88
CA TYR A 75 -2.74 -12.55 -3.64
C TYR A 75 -2.52 -11.27 -2.81
N HIS A 76 -2.38 -11.37 -1.48
CA HIS A 76 -1.97 -10.27 -0.61
C HIS A 76 -0.45 -10.20 -0.41
N LEU A 77 0.31 -11.17 -0.96
CA LEU A 77 1.75 -11.19 -0.80
C LEU A 77 2.40 -10.12 -1.69
N PRO A 78 3.36 -9.34 -1.16
CA PRO A 78 4.14 -8.42 -1.97
C PRO A 78 4.99 -9.18 -3.00
N TYR A 79 5.26 -8.53 -4.12
CA TYR A 79 6.27 -8.99 -5.06
C TYR A 79 7.67 -8.78 -4.51
N ASP A 80 8.58 -9.72 -4.75
CA ASP A 80 9.94 -9.65 -4.21
C ASP A 80 10.70 -8.40 -4.66
N LYS A 81 10.53 -8.02 -5.94
CA LYS A 81 11.17 -6.85 -6.54
C LYS A 81 10.78 -5.54 -5.84
N ALA A 82 9.62 -5.52 -5.18
CA ALA A 82 9.03 -4.36 -4.55
C ALA A 82 9.06 -4.44 -3.01
N LEU A 83 9.68 -5.45 -2.40
CA LEU A 83 9.70 -5.61 -0.94
C LEU A 83 10.33 -4.41 -0.23
N VAL A 84 9.68 -3.93 0.83
CA VAL A 84 10.19 -2.83 1.67
C VAL A 84 11.33 -3.27 2.58
N ASN A 85 11.29 -4.53 3.03
CA ASN A 85 12.34 -5.09 3.86
C ASN A 85 12.67 -6.50 3.34
N LYS A 86 13.89 -6.68 2.84
CA LYS A 86 14.37 -7.97 2.34
C LYS A 86 14.87 -8.88 3.46
N SER A 87 15.09 -8.34 4.67
CA SER A 87 15.47 -9.12 5.84
C SER A 87 14.32 -9.95 6.37
N VAL A 88 14.54 -11.26 6.41
CA VAL A 88 13.51 -12.21 6.88
C VAL A 88 13.17 -12.03 8.36
N LYS A 89 14.05 -11.40 9.15
CA LYS A 89 13.79 -11.16 10.58
C LYS A 89 12.69 -10.13 10.79
N ASN A 90 12.64 -9.11 9.93
CA ASN A 90 11.71 -7.98 10.02
C ASN A 90 10.70 -7.96 8.87
N TYR A 91 10.55 -9.08 8.14
CA TYR A 91 9.62 -9.19 7.03
C TYR A 91 8.22 -8.71 7.42
N PHE A 92 7.64 -7.89 6.54
CA PHE A 92 6.27 -7.44 6.63
C PHE A 92 5.66 -7.39 5.23
N ALA A 93 4.35 -7.62 5.12
CA ALA A 93 3.66 -7.69 3.84
C ALA A 93 3.43 -6.27 3.27
N ALA A 94 4.51 -5.63 2.83
CA ALA A 94 4.55 -4.27 2.32
C ALA A 94 5.38 -4.18 1.04
N SER A 95 4.95 -3.29 0.13
CA SER A 95 5.63 -3.02 -1.13
C SER A 95 5.95 -1.54 -1.26
N TRP A 96 7.15 -1.22 -1.75
CA TRP A 96 7.39 0.05 -2.41
C TRP A 96 6.56 0.11 -3.68
N VAL A 97 5.79 1.17 -3.84
CA VAL A 97 4.94 1.39 -5.02
C VAL A 97 5.12 2.82 -5.47
N ARG A 98 5.39 3.01 -6.76
CA ARG A 98 5.48 4.31 -7.42
C ARG A 98 4.18 4.62 -8.14
N GLU A 99 3.72 5.87 -8.09
CA GLU A 99 2.57 6.33 -8.87
C GLU A 99 2.95 6.65 -10.32
N GLY A 100 2.00 6.49 -11.25
CA GLY A 100 2.27 6.54 -12.69
C GLY A 100 2.47 7.95 -13.27
N TYR A 101 1.79 8.96 -12.74
CA TYR A 101 1.78 10.31 -13.35
C TYR A 101 2.85 11.26 -12.81
N GLU A 102 3.08 11.28 -11.49
CA GLU A 102 4.05 12.19 -10.85
C GLU A 102 5.24 11.45 -10.21
N GLY A 103 5.22 10.11 -10.22
CA GLY A 103 6.37 9.31 -9.83
C GLY A 103 6.73 9.32 -8.34
N ARG A 104 5.85 9.79 -7.46
CA ARG A 104 6.02 9.67 -6.00
C ARG A 104 6.00 8.21 -5.55
N TYR A 105 6.84 7.91 -4.58
CA TYR A 105 6.86 6.60 -3.92
C TYR A 105 5.96 6.58 -2.69
N TRP A 106 5.38 5.41 -2.48
CA TRP A 106 4.52 5.03 -1.37
C TRP A 106 5.00 3.69 -0.81
N VAL A 107 4.69 3.43 0.46
CA VAL A 107 4.74 2.08 1.02
C VAL A 107 3.31 1.56 1.15
N ALA A 108 2.90 0.68 0.24
CA ALA A 108 1.60 0.01 0.31
C ALA A 108 1.71 -1.23 1.20
N SER A 109 1.04 -1.21 2.35
CA SER A 109 1.27 -2.18 3.42
C SER A 109 -0.01 -2.84 3.91
N ARG A 110 0.10 -4.09 4.38
CA ARG A 110 -0.94 -4.70 5.23
C ARG A 110 -1.06 -3.90 6.55
N GLY A 111 -2.25 -3.86 7.13
CA GLY A 111 -2.42 -3.38 8.50
C GLY A 111 -1.81 -4.36 9.52
N PRO A 112 -1.24 -3.86 10.63
CA PRO A 112 -0.61 -4.71 11.63
C PRO A 112 -1.65 -5.44 12.48
N SER A 113 -1.36 -6.69 12.81
CA SER A 113 -1.90 -7.31 14.02
C SER A 113 -1.05 -6.91 15.23
N GLU A 114 -1.55 -7.15 16.46
CA GLU A 114 -0.77 -6.99 17.69
C GLU A 114 0.61 -7.65 17.58
N ARG A 115 0.65 -8.87 17.00
CA ARG A 115 1.88 -9.64 16.81
C ARG A 115 2.85 -9.05 15.79
N SER A 116 2.38 -8.18 14.90
CA SER A 116 3.17 -7.69 13.76
C SER A 116 3.32 -6.16 13.72
N LEU A 117 2.83 -5.47 14.75
CA LEU A 117 2.99 -4.04 14.95
C LEU A 117 4.48 -3.64 14.96
N TYR A 118 5.33 -4.42 15.63
CA TYR A 118 6.77 -4.19 15.62
C TYR A 118 7.35 -4.13 14.20
N ASN A 119 6.97 -5.08 13.34
CA ASN A 119 7.44 -5.16 11.97
C ASN A 119 7.04 -3.92 11.16
N LEU A 120 5.77 -3.48 11.29
CA LEU A 120 5.29 -2.24 10.68
C LEU A 120 6.11 -1.03 11.14
N LEU A 121 6.23 -0.83 12.45
CA LEU A 121 6.90 0.33 13.02
C LEU A 121 8.41 0.36 12.69
N SER A 122 9.04 -0.82 12.62
CA SER A 122 10.46 -0.93 12.25
C SER A 122 10.75 -0.40 10.84
N MET A 123 9.79 -0.44 9.91
CA MET A 123 9.95 0.13 8.57
C MET A 123 10.08 1.66 8.58
N LEU A 124 9.47 2.34 9.56
CA LEU A 124 9.57 3.79 9.73
C LEU A 124 10.90 4.22 10.37
N LEU A 125 11.55 3.27 11.04
CA LEU A 125 12.85 3.45 11.71
C LEU A 125 14.01 2.95 10.85
N SER A 126 13.76 2.36 9.68
CA SER A 126 14.79 1.91 8.76
C SER A 126 14.83 2.76 7.50
N ASP A 127 16.04 3.02 7.01
CA ASP A 127 16.28 3.64 5.71
C ASP A 127 16.83 2.61 4.70
N GLU A 128 16.87 1.33 5.10
CA GLU A 128 17.32 0.21 4.27
C GLU A 128 16.34 -0.11 3.13
N ASP A 129 16.85 -0.74 2.07
CA ASP A 129 16.07 -1.27 0.95
C ASP A 129 15.16 -0.24 0.24
N ARG A 130 15.49 1.06 0.32
CA ARG A 130 14.82 2.12 -0.46
C ARG A 130 15.12 1.97 -1.97
N PRO A 131 14.17 2.29 -2.85
CA PRO A 131 14.41 2.33 -4.29
C PRO A 131 15.58 3.26 -4.64
N ALA A 132 16.46 2.84 -5.54
CA ALA A 132 17.68 3.60 -5.87
C ALA A 132 17.39 4.96 -6.52
N GLU A 133 16.26 5.09 -7.23
CA GLU A 133 15.85 6.35 -7.85
C GLU A 133 15.23 7.35 -6.84
N MET A 134 15.02 6.91 -5.59
CA MET A 134 14.37 7.72 -4.57
C MET A 134 15.35 8.68 -3.91
N ASN A 135 14.94 9.94 -3.71
CA ASN A 135 15.71 10.86 -2.89
C ASN A 135 15.70 10.39 -1.42
N ASN A 136 16.88 10.08 -0.89
CA ASN A 136 17.08 9.61 0.48
C ASN A 136 17.22 10.75 1.51
N SER A 137 17.00 12.01 1.13
CA SER A 137 17.14 13.16 2.03
C SER A 137 16.24 13.12 3.27
N TYR A 138 15.07 12.45 3.21
CA TYR A 138 14.11 12.46 4.30
C TYR A 138 13.60 11.07 4.69
N PRO A 139 13.44 10.79 6.00
CA PRO A 139 12.81 9.57 6.47
C PRO A 139 11.29 9.60 6.26
N MET A 140 10.72 8.40 6.05
CA MET A 140 9.28 8.19 6.06
C MET A 140 8.69 8.60 7.42
N ARG A 141 7.72 9.50 7.42
CA ARG A 141 7.15 10.09 8.64
C ARG A 141 5.63 10.19 8.67
N THR A 142 4.96 9.63 7.68
CA THR A 142 3.51 9.68 7.59
C THR A 142 2.96 8.27 7.42
N ILE A 143 1.96 7.95 8.23
CA ILE A 143 1.14 6.74 8.10
C ILE A 143 -0.29 7.17 7.75
N VAL A 144 -0.86 6.56 6.72
CA VAL A 144 -2.26 6.69 6.34
C VAL A 144 -2.94 5.34 6.55
N GLN A 145 -3.84 5.28 7.54
CA GLN A 145 -4.68 4.13 7.82
C GLN A 145 -6.07 4.36 7.23
N LEU A 146 -6.47 3.51 6.30
CA LEU A 146 -7.73 3.64 5.54
C LEU A 146 -8.83 2.71 6.04
N ASN A 147 -8.70 2.17 7.24
CA ASN A 147 -9.69 1.30 7.85
C ASN A 147 -9.89 1.63 9.33
N GLY A 148 -11.16 1.85 9.68
CA GLY A 148 -11.62 1.74 11.05
C GLY A 148 -11.73 0.29 11.51
N TYR A 149 -11.94 0.09 12.81
CA TYR A 149 -12.36 -1.22 13.31
C TYR A 149 -13.87 -1.35 13.15
N ASP A 150 -14.33 -2.21 12.25
CA ASP A 150 -15.75 -2.43 11.98
C ASP A 150 -16.39 -3.53 12.86
N GLY A 151 -15.63 -4.10 13.80
CA GLY A 151 -16.09 -5.17 14.68
C GLY A 151 -15.83 -6.58 14.15
N THR A 152 -15.27 -6.74 12.94
CA THR A 152 -14.90 -8.05 12.40
C THR A 152 -13.51 -8.49 12.89
N ALA A 153 -13.35 -9.79 13.17
CA ALA A 153 -12.13 -10.35 13.77
C ALA A 153 -10.88 -10.23 12.87
N ASP A 154 -11.06 -10.02 11.57
CA ASP A 154 -9.97 -9.93 10.60
C ASP A 154 -9.54 -8.49 10.30
N ASP A 155 -10.27 -7.47 10.78
CA ASP A 155 -9.95 -6.07 10.48
C ASP A 155 -8.77 -5.56 11.31
N THR A 156 -8.07 -4.56 10.78
CA THR A 156 -6.98 -3.93 11.54
C THR A 156 -7.58 -3.06 12.63
N VAL A 157 -7.32 -3.44 13.88
CA VAL A 157 -7.70 -2.63 15.03
C VAL A 157 -6.82 -1.38 15.06
N PHE A 158 -7.40 -0.26 15.50
CA PHE A 158 -6.62 0.93 15.84
C PHE A 158 -5.57 0.58 16.89
N TYR A 159 -4.29 0.68 16.52
CA TYR A 159 -3.17 0.14 17.29
C TYR A 159 -2.35 1.22 18.02
N LEU A 160 -2.76 2.49 17.91
CA LEU A 160 -2.12 3.55 18.68
C LEU A 160 -2.67 3.56 20.11
N PRO A 161 -1.81 3.76 21.13
CA PRO A 161 -2.26 3.90 22.50
C PRO A 161 -3.02 5.23 22.67
N LYS A 162 -3.60 5.44 23.87
CA LYS A 162 -4.27 6.71 24.18
C LYS A 162 -3.28 7.87 24.15
N GLU A 163 -3.79 9.06 23.86
CA GLU A 163 -3.03 10.30 23.95
C GLU A 163 -2.33 10.44 25.32
N GLY A 164 -1.06 10.83 25.29
CA GLY A 164 -0.18 10.93 26.45
C GLY A 164 0.40 9.59 26.94
N ALA A 165 -0.04 8.46 26.41
CA ALA A 165 0.47 7.15 26.81
C ALA A 165 1.73 6.76 26.03
N LYS A 166 2.59 6.01 26.73
CA LYS A 166 3.80 5.37 26.20
C LYS A 166 3.62 3.88 26.22
N GLU A 167 3.92 3.24 25.10
CA GLU A 167 3.84 1.79 24.94
C GLU A 167 5.16 1.22 24.43
N LEU A 168 5.52 0.04 24.95
CA LEU A 168 6.71 -0.70 24.55
C LEU A 168 6.31 -1.80 23.58
N VAL A 169 6.72 -1.67 22.31
CA VAL A 169 6.46 -2.65 21.26
C VAL A 169 7.67 -3.55 21.10
N LYS A 170 7.49 -4.84 21.37
CA LYS A 170 8.58 -5.83 21.41
C LYS A 170 8.74 -6.60 20.10
N PRO A 171 9.97 -6.89 19.66
CA PRO A 171 10.20 -7.81 18.56
C PRO A 171 9.79 -9.23 18.93
N LYS A 172 9.35 -10.03 17.94
CA LYS A 172 9.10 -11.48 18.14
C LYS A 172 10.37 -12.27 18.45
N ARG A 173 11.51 -11.78 18.00
CA ARG A 173 12.84 -12.41 18.13
C ARG A 173 13.78 -11.45 18.85
N THR A 174 15.07 -11.74 18.85
CA THR A 174 16.08 -10.81 19.36
C THR A 174 16.12 -9.52 18.53
N GLY A 175 16.03 -8.39 19.20
CA GLY A 175 16.05 -7.07 18.59
C GLY A 175 15.84 -5.97 19.62
N THR A 176 16.09 -4.73 19.23
CA THR A 176 15.85 -3.56 20.08
C THR A 176 14.35 -3.24 20.10
N GLU A 177 13.79 -3.07 21.28
CA GLU A 177 12.38 -2.69 21.47
C GLU A 177 12.10 -1.28 20.92
N ILE A 178 10.86 -1.04 20.50
CA ILE A 178 10.41 0.27 20.01
C ILE A 178 9.51 0.89 21.08
N TYR A 179 9.85 2.07 21.55
CA TYR A 179 8.96 2.89 22.36
C TYR A 179 8.08 3.72 21.44
N MET A 180 6.77 3.68 21.66
CA MET A 180 5.77 4.45 20.93
C MET A 180 5.02 5.35 21.90
N GLU A 181 4.94 6.65 21.59
CA GLU A 181 4.23 7.65 22.38
C GLU A 181 3.27 8.44 21.50
N VAL A 182 2.00 8.53 21.87
CA VAL A 182 1.04 9.43 21.20
C VAL A 182 1.05 10.76 21.93
N VAL A 183 1.57 11.79 21.27
CA VAL A 183 1.76 13.13 21.84
C VAL A 183 0.46 13.93 21.82
N SER A 184 -0.28 13.84 20.72
CA SER A 184 -1.55 14.54 20.55
C SER A 184 -2.45 13.80 19.57
N GLN A 185 -3.76 13.94 19.74
CA GLN A 185 -4.76 13.45 18.81
C GLN A 185 -5.76 14.56 18.48
N THR A 186 -6.13 14.70 17.21
CA THR A 186 -7.04 15.75 16.75
C THR A 186 -8.00 15.18 15.71
N THR A 187 -9.30 15.36 15.94
CA THR A 187 -10.34 14.97 14.98
C THR A 187 -10.56 16.10 13.96
N MET A 188 -10.64 15.72 12.69
CA MET A 188 -10.86 16.60 11.55
C MET A 188 -12.13 16.14 10.82
N ASP A 189 -13.27 16.65 11.29
CA ASP A 189 -14.62 16.22 10.88
C ASP A 189 -14.92 16.50 9.40
N ASP A 190 -14.28 17.52 8.81
CA ASP A 190 -14.50 17.93 7.42
C ASP A 190 -13.95 16.94 6.39
N MET A 191 -13.12 15.99 6.84
CA MET A 191 -12.54 14.91 6.04
C MET A 191 -12.58 13.54 6.75
N ASP A 192 -13.39 13.39 7.80
CA ASP A 192 -13.58 12.16 8.59
C ASP A 192 -12.26 11.51 9.09
N CYS A 193 -11.28 12.37 9.40
CA CYS A 193 -9.93 11.95 9.75
C CYS A 193 -9.64 12.16 11.24
N ILE A 194 -8.88 11.26 11.83
CA ILE A 194 -8.19 11.48 13.10
C ILE A 194 -6.70 11.61 12.81
N GLU A 195 -6.12 12.75 13.14
CA GLU A 195 -4.68 12.95 13.14
C GLU A 195 -4.09 12.59 14.51
N SER A 196 -3.01 11.83 14.54
CA SER A 196 -2.21 11.57 15.74
C SER A 196 -0.74 11.92 15.49
N LYS A 197 -0.14 12.70 16.39
CA LYS A 197 1.32 12.93 16.40
C LYS A 197 1.96 11.87 17.30
N VAL A 198 2.81 11.04 16.72
CA VAL A 198 3.40 9.87 17.37
C VAL A 198 4.92 9.99 17.38
N ILE A 199 5.55 9.68 18.50
CA ILE A 199 7.00 9.56 18.61
C ILE A 199 7.34 8.07 18.65
N LEU A 200 8.24 7.64 17.76
CA LEU A 200 8.85 6.32 17.82
C LEU A 200 10.31 6.47 18.23
N ALA A 201 10.76 5.66 19.18
CA ALA A 201 12.15 5.62 19.62
C ALA A 201 12.69 4.18 19.69
N GLN A 202 13.86 3.94 19.12
CA GLN A 202 14.55 2.65 19.13
C GLN A 202 16.06 2.89 19.30
N GLY A 203 16.59 2.54 20.48
CA GLY A 203 17.96 2.91 20.84
C GLY A 203 18.12 4.44 20.84
N GLU A 204 19.08 4.94 20.07
CA GLU A 204 19.32 6.39 19.90
C GLU A 204 18.45 7.03 18.80
N LYS A 205 17.82 6.22 17.95
CA LYS A 205 16.99 6.74 16.84
C LYS A 205 15.62 7.16 17.38
N LYS A 206 15.22 8.38 17.06
CA LYS A 206 13.90 8.95 17.39
C LYS A 206 13.30 9.59 16.14
N VAL A 207 12.05 9.25 15.82
CA VAL A 207 11.32 9.80 14.68
C VAL A 207 9.95 10.30 15.10
N ASN A 208 9.55 11.46 14.55
CA ASN A 208 8.21 12.00 14.71
C ASN A 208 7.37 11.54 13.52
N ILE A 209 6.25 10.87 13.80
CA ILE A 209 5.32 10.33 12.84
C ILE A 209 4.00 11.10 12.92
N THR A 210 3.42 11.44 11.77
CA THR A 210 2.02 11.84 11.68
C THR A 210 1.22 10.62 11.20
N HIS A 211 0.31 10.12 12.03
CA HIS A 211 -0.63 9.07 11.68
C HIS A 211 -1.98 9.70 11.36
N LEU A 212 -2.55 9.31 10.22
CA LEU A 212 -3.85 9.77 9.75
C LEU A 212 -4.77 8.56 9.61
N LEU A 213 -5.82 8.51 10.42
CA LEU A 213 -6.86 7.49 10.35
C LEU A 213 -8.08 8.05 9.63
N LEU A 214 -8.42 7.46 8.49
CA LEU A 214 -9.72 7.63 7.84
C LEU A 214 -10.64 6.48 8.28
N ASN A 215 -11.50 6.75 9.26
CA ASN A 215 -12.26 5.71 9.97
C ASN A 215 -13.57 5.29 9.26
N THR A 216 -13.99 6.02 8.23
CA THR A 216 -15.32 5.85 7.60
C THR A 216 -15.32 4.95 6.36
N TRP A 217 -14.16 4.52 5.86
CA TRP A 217 -14.09 3.74 4.62
C TRP A 217 -14.21 2.23 4.86
N LYS A 218 -15.39 1.67 4.60
CA LYS A 218 -15.68 0.23 4.71
C LYS A 218 -14.96 -0.62 3.66
N ASP A 219 -14.73 -1.90 3.96
CA ASP A 219 -14.00 -2.80 3.06
C ASP A 219 -14.81 -3.19 1.82
N GLY A 220 -14.14 -3.32 0.67
CA GLY A 220 -14.76 -3.65 -0.62
C GLY A 220 -15.67 -2.57 -1.22
N GLU A 221 -15.97 -1.51 -0.46
CA GLU A 221 -16.79 -0.37 -0.86
C GLU A 221 -15.94 0.80 -1.38
N ALA A 222 -16.63 1.71 -2.07
CA ALA A 222 -16.10 3.02 -2.41
C ALA A 222 -16.30 4.00 -1.24
N PRO A 223 -15.48 5.04 -1.10
CA PRO A 223 -15.74 6.14 -0.18
C PRO A 223 -17.11 6.76 -0.41
N ASP A 224 -17.85 7.01 0.67
CA ASP A 224 -19.22 7.56 0.62
C ASP A 224 -19.25 9.00 0.06
N ASP A 225 -18.17 9.77 0.27
CA ASP A 225 -18.06 11.16 -0.18
C ASP A 225 -16.72 11.42 -0.88
N ILE A 226 -16.77 11.53 -2.21
CA ILE A 226 -15.63 11.84 -3.08
C ILE A 226 -14.95 13.15 -2.65
N LYS A 227 -15.71 14.19 -2.26
CA LYS A 227 -15.14 15.50 -1.91
C LYS A 227 -14.36 15.43 -0.61
N LYS A 228 -14.85 14.68 0.39
CA LYS A 228 -14.10 14.45 1.63
C LYS A 228 -12.81 13.69 1.36
N LEU A 229 -12.82 12.65 0.53
CA LEU A 229 -11.59 11.94 0.18
C LEU A 229 -10.61 12.85 -0.56
N ILE A 230 -11.07 13.67 -1.52
CA ILE A 230 -10.20 14.63 -2.22
C ILE A 230 -9.52 15.57 -1.20
N ARG A 231 -10.27 16.15 -0.27
CA ARG A 231 -9.71 16.99 0.80
C ARG A 231 -8.70 16.24 1.66
N PHE A 232 -9.00 15.00 2.04
CA PHE A 232 -8.09 14.16 2.81
C PHE A 232 -6.78 13.91 2.06
N ILE A 233 -6.85 13.60 0.77
CA ILE A 233 -5.66 13.40 -0.09
C ILE A 233 -4.85 14.71 -0.22
N GLU A 234 -5.52 15.83 -0.47
CA GLU A 234 -4.88 17.16 -0.55
C GLU A 234 -4.17 17.49 0.78
N TYR A 235 -4.80 17.19 1.92
CA TYR A 235 -4.19 17.35 3.24
C TYR A 235 -2.95 16.47 3.42
N VAL A 236 -3.01 15.19 3.02
CA VAL A 236 -1.85 14.28 3.03
C VAL A 236 -0.71 14.86 2.18
N HIS A 237 -0.99 15.40 1.00
CA HIS A 237 0.03 16.04 0.15
C HIS A 237 0.62 17.28 0.80
N GLN A 238 -0.19 18.07 1.50
CA GLN A 238 0.25 19.28 2.18
C GLN A 238 1.22 18.95 3.32
N ILE A 239 0.92 17.96 4.16
CA ILE A 239 1.72 17.66 5.35
C ILE A 239 2.93 16.77 5.05
N ASN A 240 2.89 15.96 3.99
CA ASN A 240 3.91 14.96 3.70
C ASN A 240 4.96 15.46 2.69
N LYS A 241 5.62 16.57 3.05
CA LYS A 241 6.69 17.21 2.27
C LYS A 241 7.91 17.47 3.12
N GLY A 242 9.11 17.26 2.55
CA GLY A 242 10.41 17.59 3.13
C GLY A 242 10.54 19.07 3.48
N GLU A 243 11.58 19.42 4.21
CA GLU A 243 11.88 20.83 4.53
C GLU A 243 12.15 21.66 3.26
N ASP A 244 12.66 21.01 2.21
CA ASP A 244 12.86 21.57 0.87
C ASP A 244 11.58 21.53 -0.01
N GLY A 245 10.46 21.08 0.54
CA GLY A 245 9.17 20.94 -0.15
C GLY A 245 9.03 19.69 -1.02
N GLN A 246 10.05 18.81 -1.09
CA GLN A 246 9.99 17.59 -1.90
C GLN A 246 9.06 16.55 -1.29
N ASP A 247 8.49 15.69 -2.14
CA ASP A 247 7.65 14.59 -1.66
C ASP A 247 8.46 13.59 -0.84
N VAL A 248 7.87 13.17 0.27
CA VAL A 248 8.37 12.09 1.12
C VAL A 248 7.42 10.90 1.03
N PRO A 249 7.90 9.64 1.11
CA PRO A 249 7.01 8.50 1.05
C PRO A 249 6.11 8.49 2.28
N ALA A 250 4.85 8.14 2.07
CA ALA A 250 3.96 7.74 3.16
C ALA A 250 3.76 6.23 3.14
N LEU A 251 3.63 5.66 4.32
CA LEU A 251 3.08 4.33 4.50
C LEU A 251 1.57 4.42 4.42
N VAL A 252 0.95 3.68 3.52
CA VAL A 252 -0.50 3.60 3.38
C VAL A 252 -0.92 2.16 3.62
N HIS A 253 -1.86 1.94 4.53
CA HIS A 253 -2.41 0.62 4.77
C HIS A 253 -3.93 0.64 4.94
N CYS A 254 -4.52 -0.51 4.70
CA CYS A 254 -5.87 -0.85 5.13
C CYS A 254 -5.78 -2.18 5.89
N GLN A 255 -6.66 -3.13 5.62
CA GLN A 255 -6.55 -4.50 6.10
C GLN A 255 -5.48 -5.29 5.33
N ALA A 256 -5.69 -5.53 4.03
CA ALA A 256 -4.77 -6.31 3.18
C ALA A 256 -3.66 -5.47 2.51
N GLY A 257 -3.84 -4.14 2.47
CA GLY A 257 -2.90 -3.24 1.81
C GLY A 257 -2.99 -3.23 0.29
N ILE A 258 -4.17 -3.54 -0.28
CA ILE A 258 -4.36 -3.63 -1.75
C ILE A 258 -5.60 -2.88 -2.25
N GLY A 259 -6.78 -3.10 -1.65
CA GLY A 259 -8.05 -2.50 -2.11
C GLY A 259 -8.11 -0.99 -1.86
N ARG A 260 -8.51 -0.60 -0.64
CA ARG A 260 -8.55 0.80 -0.19
C ARG A 260 -7.21 1.51 -0.38
N THR A 261 -6.10 0.84 -0.07
CA THR A 261 -4.73 1.32 -0.30
C THR A 261 -4.46 1.65 -1.76
N GLY A 262 -4.80 0.75 -2.69
CA GLY A 262 -4.64 1.01 -4.12
C GLY A 262 -5.56 2.12 -4.61
N THR A 263 -6.81 2.15 -4.14
CA THR A 263 -7.77 3.20 -4.51
C THR A 263 -7.28 4.57 -4.07
N PHE A 264 -6.76 4.68 -2.85
CA PHE A 264 -6.19 5.91 -2.31
C PHE A 264 -4.97 6.37 -3.12
N ILE A 265 -4.01 5.48 -3.38
CA ILE A 265 -2.80 5.82 -4.13
C ILE A 265 -3.15 6.20 -5.58
N ALA A 266 -4.04 5.46 -6.24
CA ALA A 266 -4.49 5.78 -7.59
C ALA A 266 -5.19 7.15 -7.64
N ALA A 267 -6.15 7.39 -6.75
CA ALA A 267 -6.84 8.69 -6.67
C ALA A 267 -5.86 9.83 -6.35
N SER A 268 -4.88 9.59 -5.47
CA SER A 268 -3.81 10.55 -5.16
C SER A 268 -3.00 10.93 -6.39
N SER A 269 -2.53 9.95 -7.16
CA SER A 269 -1.83 10.18 -8.44
C SER A 269 -2.69 11.01 -9.39
N LEU A 270 -3.99 10.70 -9.45
CA LEU A 270 -4.94 11.40 -10.30
C LEU A 270 -5.10 12.88 -9.93
N ILE A 271 -5.31 13.16 -8.65
CA ILE A 271 -5.54 14.49 -8.08
C ILE A 271 -4.31 15.39 -8.26
N ARG A 272 -3.10 14.86 -8.11
CA ARG A 272 -1.87 15.64 -8.30
C ARG A 272 -1.64 16.13 -9.72
N ASN A 273 -2.19 15.41 -10.69
CA ASN A 273 -2.03 15.73 -12.09
C ASN A 273 -3.42 15.91 -12.77
N PRO A 274 -4.12 17.00 -12.44
CA PRO A 274 -5.51 17.21 -12.89
C PRO A 274 -5.62 17.57 -14.39
N CYS A 275 -4.51 17.94 -15.04
CA CYS A 275 -4.50 18.55 -16.37
C CYS A 275 -3.78 17.69 -17.41
N LEU A 276 -4.52 17.20 -18.42
CA LEU A 276 -3.97 16.65 -19.67
C LEU A 276 -3.24 17.71 -20.54
N GLY A 277 -3.18 18.97 -20.11
CA GLY A 277 -2.46 20.06 -20.80
C GLY A 277 -1.00 20.23 -20.36
N SER A 278 -0.60 19.58 -19.26
CA SER A 278 0.80 19.40 -18.90
C SER A 278 1.31 18.17 -19.63
N GLN A 279 2.42 18.30 -20.34
CA GLN A 279 3.11 17.23 -21.08
C GLN A 279 3.74 16.16 -20.16
N SER A 280 3.11 15.79 -19.05
CA SER A 280 3.56 14.64 -18.27
C SER A 280 3.04 13.39 -18.94
N THR A 281 3.77 12.90 -19.95
CA THR A 281 3.65 11.51 -20.35
C THR A 281 3.77 10.65 -19.09
N PRO A 282 2.78 9.79 -18.77
CA PRO A 282 2.89 8.93 -17.59
C PRO A 282 4.20 8.14 -17.69
N LEU A 283 4.81 7.87 -16.54
CA LEU A 283 6.02 7.08 -16.46
C LEU A 283 5.76 5.71 -17.08
N SER A 284 6.42 5.41 -18.19
CA SER A 284 6.31 4.08 -18.81
C SER A 284 6.83 3.03 -17.83
N TYR A 285 5.96 2.10 -17.41
CA TYR A 285 6.43 0.88 -16.77
C TYR A 285 7.03 -0.01 -17.85
N LYS A 286 8.34 -0.21 -17.82
CA LYS A 286 8.97 -1.27 -18.61
C LYS A 286 8.59 -2.60 -17.97
N SER A 287 7.45 -3.14 -18.37
CA SER A 287 7.09 -4.52 -18.03
C SER A 287 8.23 -5.43 -18.49
N GLU A 288 8.65 -6.37 -17.64
CA GLU A 288 9.66 -7.38 -17.98
C GLU A 288 9.17 -8.33 -19.10
N PHE A 289 7.87 -8.29 -19.43
CA PHE A 289 7.31 -8.91 -20.62
C PHE A 289 7.34 -7.91 -21.78
N GLU A 290 8.42 -8.00 -22.55
CA GLU A 290 8.56 -7.36 -23.86
C GLU A 290 7.35 -7.73 -24.76
N SER A 291 6.43 -6.78 -24.99
CA SER A 291 5.74 -6.58 -26.28
C SER A 291 4.49 -5.67 -26.23
N ASN A 292 3.94 -5.30 -25.08
CA ASN A 292 2.81 -4.38 -25.03
C ASN A 292 3.03 -3.36 -23.93
N THR A 293 3.46 -2.16 -24.30
CA THR A 293 3.42 -1.06 -23.35
C THR A 293 1.95 -0.84 -22.99
N LEU A 294 1.62 -0.75 -21.69
CA LEU A 294 0.26 -0.40 -21.22
C LEU A 294 -0.28 0.88 -21.90
N TYR A 295 0.63 1.69 -22.44
CA TYR A 295 0.40 2.93 -23.18
C TYR A 295 -0.14 2.74 -24.62
N GLU A 296 0.13 1.62 -25.29
CA GLU A 296 -0.25 1.42 -26.72
C GLU A 296 -1.75 1.19 -26.93
N LYS A 297 -2.49 0.88 -25.87
CA LYS A 297 -3.95 0.81 -25.88
C LYS A 297 -4.46 2.12 -25.28
N ASN A 298 -5.36 2.83 -25.97
CA ASN A 298 -6.03 4.07 -25.54
C ASN A 298 -6.90 3.86 -24.27
N TYR A 299 -6.31 3.43 -23.17
CA TYR A 299 -6.96 3.27 -21.90
C TYR A 299 -7.08 4.63 -21.21
N GLY A 300 -8.19 4.85 -20.50
CA GLY A 300 -8.38 6.05 -19.70
C GLY A 300 -7.28 6.19 -18.64
N ARG A 301 -6.96 7.42 -18.24
CA ARG A 301 -5.85 7.71 -17.33
C ARG A 301 -5.92 6.95 -16.00
N TRP A 302 -7.11 6.77 -15.46
CA TRP A 302 -7.35 5.98 -14.25
C TRP A 302 -7.06 4.49 -14.42
N VAL A 303 -7.32 3.90 -15.60
CA VAL A 303 -7.03 2.50 -15.90
C VAL A 303 -5.52 2.29 -15.90
N TYR A 304 -4.80 3.19 -16.58
CA TYR A 304 -3.34 3.18 -16.61
C TYR A 304 -2.76 3.19 -15.20
N GLU A 305 -3.25 4.09 -14.33
CA GLU A 305 -2.75 4.17 -12.96
C GLU A 305 -2.98 2.86 -12.19
N ILE A 306 -4.17 2.27 -12.28
CA ILE A 306 -4.47 1.01 -11.60
C ILE A 306 -3.53 -0.09 -12.06
N ASP A 307 -3.36 -0.26 -13.37
CA ASP A 307 -2.52 -1.32 -13.92
C ASP A 307 -1.03 -1.06 -13.58
N PHE A 308 -0.58 0.20 -13.59
CA PHE A 308 0.77 0.60 -13.15
C PHE A 308 1.05 0.23 -11.68
N LEU A 309 0.07 0.41 -10.79
CA LEU A 309 0.19 -0.02 -9.39
C LEU A 309 0.19 -1.55 -9.27
N ARG A 310 -0.64 -2.24 -10.07
CA ARG A 310 -0.73 -3.71 -10.05
C ARG A 310 0.54 -4.42 -10.52
N GLU A 311 1.34 -3.79 -11.36
CA GLU A 311 2.67 -4.29 -11.75
C GLU A 311 3.70 -4.27 -10.60
N GLN A 312 3.43 -3.50 -9.54
CA GLN A 312 4.32 -3.30 -8.39
C GLN A 312 3.78 -3.94 -7.11
N ARG A 313 2.46 -4.13 -7.00
CA ARG A 313 1.83 -4.89 -5.93
C ARG A 313 0.53 -5.54 -6.43
N ALA A 314 0.44 -6.86 -6.30
CA ALA A 314 -0.72 -7.62 -6.77
C ALA A 314 -2.03 -7.12 -6.14
N GLY A 315 -3.09 -7.05 -6.96
CA GLY A 315 -4.46 -6.81 -6.47
C GLY A 315 -4.77 -5.37 -6.01
N MET A 316 -3.91 -4.40 -6.34
CA MET A 316 -4.18 -2.98 -6.10
C MET A 316 -5.49 -2.56 -6.77
N VAL A 317 -6.37 -1.88 -6.02
CA VAL A 317 -7.77 -1.60 -6.40
C VAL A 317 -8.53 -2.91 -6.63
N LEU A 318 -9.15 -3.44 -5.57
CA LEU A 318 -9.53 -4.85 -5.52
C LEU A 318 -10.93 -5.13 -6.11
N SER A 319 -11.89 -4.23 -5.91
CA SER A 319 -13.29 -4.43 -6.33
C SER A 319 -13.69 -3.54 -7.50
N GLN A 320 -14.68 -3.97 -8.27
CA GLN A 320 -15.27 -3.15 -9.34
C GLN A 320 -15.76 -1.78 -8.82
N LYS A 321 -16.39 -1.75 -7.63
CA LYS A 321 -16.83 -0.48 -7.01
C LYS A 321 -15.66 0.47 -6.76
N GLN A 322 -14.50 -0.06 -6.39
CA GLN A 322 -13.29 0.72 -6.20
C GLN A 322 -12.72 1.22 -7.53
N GLU A 323 -12.77 0.43 -8.60
CA GLU A 323 -12.38 0.87 -9.96
C GLU A 323 -13.30 2.01 -10.45
N GLU A 324 -14.62 1.83 -10.33
CA GLU A 324 -15.64 2.83 -10.66
C GLU A 324 -15.45 4.12 -9.86
N PHE A 325 -15.06 4.02 -8.59
CA PHE A 325 -14.73 5.17 -7.78
C PHE A 325 -13.52 5.95 -8.31
N VAL A 326 -12.40 5.28 -8.63
CA VAL A 326 -11.22 5.95 -9.20
C VAL A 326 -11.60 6.64 -10.52
N ALA A 327 -12.43 6.00 -11.36
CA ALA A 327 -12.96 6.60 -12.57
C ALA A 327 -13.79 7.87 -12.26
N SER A 328 -14.67 7.84 -11.26
CA SER A 328 -15.45 9.01 -10.84
C SER A 328 -14.60 10.18 -10.34
N VAL A 329 -13.46 9.90 -9.69
CA VAL A 329 -12.51 10.93 -9.27
C VAL A 329 -11.91 11.62 -10.50
N ASP A 330 -11.47 10.84 -11.49
CA ASP A 330 -10.93 11.40 -12.74
C ASP A 330 -11.98 12.23 -13.49
N GLU A 331 -13.22 11.75 -13.57
CA GLU A 331 -14.34 12.49 -14.17
C GLU A 331 -14.62 13.80 -13.44
N GLU A 332 -14.63 13.80 -12.10
CA GLU A 332 -14.85 15.00 -11.29
C GLU A 332 -13.72 16.02 -11.48
N LEU A 333 -12.46 15.57 -11.57
CA LEU A 333 -11.33 16.45 -11.86
C LEU A 333 -11.43 17.06 -13.27
N GLN A 334 -11.93 16.31 -14.24
CA GLN A 334 -12.15 16.80 -15.60
C GLN A 334 -13.29 17.82 -15.70
N LYS A 335 -14.34 17.71 -14.87
CA LYS A 335 -15.45 18.69 -14.79
C LYS A 335 -15.04 20.04 -14.20
N ARG A 336 -13.97 20.10 -13.41
CA ARG A 336 -13.43 21.34 -12.83
C ARG A 336 -12.60 22.17 -13.83
N ARG A 337 -12.49 21.71 -15.08
CA ARG A 337 -11.97 22.46 -16.23
C ARG A 337 -13.05 23.38 -16.77
#